data_AF-A0A953SUT7-F1
#
_entry.id   AF-A0A953SUT7-F1
#
_cell.length_a   1.000
_cell.length_b   1.000
_cell.length_c   1.000
_cell.angle_alpha   90.00
_cell.angle_beta   90.00
_cell.angle_gamma   90.00
#
_symmetry.space_group_name_H-M   'P 1'
#
loop_
_entity.id
_entity.type
_entity.pdbx_description
1 polymer ?
#
loop_
_entity_poly.entity_id
_entity_poly.type
_entity_poly.pdbx_seq_one_letter_code
_entity_poly.pdbx_strand_id
1 'polypeptide(L)' 'MGKGDRKPRKGKIFRHSFGKARPRKKGETQVAPPAKAEKKSKEE' A
#
# COMPACT_ATOMS: atom_id res chain seq x y z
N MET A 1 -6.07 -6.44 -7.91
CA MET A 1 -6.87 -6.23 -6.68
C MET A 1 -8.06 -5.33 -6.99
N GLY A 2 -9.26 -5.80 -6.68
CA GLY A 2 -10.55 -5.20 -7.04
C GLY A 2 -11.10 -4.20 -6.02
N LYS A 3 -12.33 -3.71 -6.24
CA LYS A 3 -13.01 -2.77 -5.34
C LYS A 3 -13.50 -3.40 -4.02
N GLY A 4 -13.70 -4.72 -4.00
CA GLY A 4 -14.09 -5.46 -2.79
C GLY A 4 -12.95 -5.67 -1.79
N ASP A 5 -11.70 -5.56 -2.24
CA ASP A 5 -10.51 -5.89 -1.45
C ASP A 5 -10.25 -4.84 -0.36
N ARG A 6 -10.12 -5.26 0.89
CA ARG A 6 -9.94 -4.33 2.02
C ARG A 6 -8.51 -3.79 2.18
N LYS A 7 -7.53 -4.43 1.57
CA LYS A 7 -6.09 -4.09 1.67
C LYS A 7 -5.64 -2.94 0.75
N PRO A 8 -5.98 -2.91 -0.56
CA PRO A 8 -5.49 -1.88 -1.46
C PRO A 8 -6.17 -0.52 -1.22
N ARG A 9 -5.49 0.55 -1.64
CA ARG A 9 -6.07 1.91 -1.64
C ARG A 9 -7.40 1.96 -2.40
N LYS A 10 -7.53 1.22 -3.51
CA LYS A 10 -8.73 1.19 -4.36
C LYS A 10 -9.98 0.68 -3.63
N GLY A 11 -9.87 -0.41 -2.88
CA GLY A 11 -11.02 -0.92 -2.11
C GLY A 11 -11.27 -0.16 -0.81
N LYS A 12 -10.23 0.43 -0.19
CA LYS A 12 -10.42 1.41 0.90
C LYS A 12 -11.20 2.65 0.44
N ILE A 13 -10.93 3.16 -0.77
CA ILE A 13 -11.69 4.26 -1.39
C ILE A 13 -13.15 3.87 -1.58
N PHE A 14 -13.40 2.71 -2.23
CA PHE A 14 -14.76 2.25 -2.52
C PHE A 14 -15.61 2.06 -1.27
N ARG A 15 -15.01 1.57 -0.18
CA ARG A 15 -15.69 1.36 1.11
C ARG A 15 -15.68 2.58 2.03
N HIS A 16 -15.23 3.75 1.56
CA HIS A 16 -15.12 4.98 2.35
C HIS A 16 -14.32 4.83 3.66
N SER A 17 -13.40 3.86 3.73
CA SER A 17 -12.62 3.55 4.93
C SER A 17 -11.17 4.04 4.80
N PHE A 18 -10.49 4.16 5.94
CA PHE A 18 -9.09 4.58 6.02
C PHE A 18 -8.19 3.43 6.51
N GLY A 19 -6.89 3.60 6.41
CA GLY A 19 -5.89 2.65 6.89
C GLY A 19 -4.52 2.92 6.28
N LYS A 20 -3.55 2.01 6.48
CA LYS A 20 -2.17 2.16 5.99
C LYS A 20 -2.07 2.53 4.50
N ALA A 21 -2.92 1.94 3.65
CA ALA A 21 -2.94 2.22 2.21
C ALA A 21 -3.72 3.50 1.82
N ARG A 22 -4.53 4.08 2.72
CA ARG A 22 -5.32 5.31 2.52
C ARG A 22 -5.38 6.12 3.83
N PRO A 23 -4.32 6.87 4.18
CA PRO A 23 -4.33 7.76 5.34
C PRO A 23 -5.29 8.93 5.19
N ARG A 24 -5.64 9.54 6.34
CA ARG A 24 -6.41 10.79 6.39
C ARG A 24 -5.53 12.00 6.15
N LYS A 25 -4.42 12.12 6.88
CA LYS A 25 -3.47 13.22 6.70
C LYS A 25 -2.26 12.77 5.89
N LYS A 26 -1.74 13.67 5.06
CA LYS A 26 -0.49 13.47 4.30
C LYS A 26 0.68 13.46 5.30
N GLY A 27 1.00 12.29 5.86
CA GLY A 27 2.12 12.13 6.80
C GLY A 27 1.93 11.02 7.84
N GLU A 28 0.69 10.72 8.23
CA GLU A 28 0.42 9.80 9.35
C GLU A 28 0.74 8.32 9.06
N THR A 29 0.92 7.92 7.80
CA THR A 29 1.27 6.52 7.44
C THR A 29 2.20 6.41 6.25
N GLN A 30 3.05 7.42 6.00
CA GLN A 30 4.20 7.19 5.12
C GLN A 30 5.25 6.37 5.88
N VAL A 31 4.95 5.10 6.15
CA VAL A 31 6.05 4.12 6.18
C VAL A 31 6.49 4.07 4.73
N ALA A 32 7.67 4.65 4.49
CA ALA A 32 8.29 4.83 3.18
C ALA A 32 8.06 3.61 2.27
N PRO A 33 7.87 3.80 0.96
CA PRO A 33 7.99 2.69 0.04
C PRO A 33 9.41 2.12 0.19
N PRO A 34 9.62 0.80 0.35
CA PRO A 34 10.90 0.26 -0.08
C PRO A 34 11.04 0.66 -1.55
N ALA A 35 12.15 1.34 -1.85
CA ALA A 35 12.45 1.89 -3.15
C ALA A 35 12.19 0.87 -4.28
N LYS A 36 11.80 1.39 -5.45
CA LYS A 36 11.79 0.60 -6.68
C LYS A 36 13.21 0.02 -6.94
N ALA A 37 13.26 -1.21 -7.46
CA ALA A 37 14.37 -1.86 -8.17
C ALA A 37 15.62 -2.19 -7.32
N GLU A 38 16.42 -3.24 -7.53
CA GLU A 38 16.45 -4.45 -8.36
C GLU A 38 17.68 -5.27 -7.88
N LYS A 39 17.58 -6.61 -7.86
CA LYS A 39 18.63 -7.62 -8.18
C LYS A 39 19.84 -7.92 -7.24
N LYS A 40 20.20 -9.21 -7.31
CA LYS A 40 21.34 -10.00 -6.75
C LYS A 40 21.09 -10.50 -5.32
N SER A 41 21.18 -11.80 -4.98
CA SER A 41 22.01 -12.91 -5.45
C SER A 41 21.43 -14.25 -4.92
N LYS A 42 21.35 -15.32 -5.74
CA LYS A 42 22.19 -16.55 -5.68
C LYS A 42 21.70 -17.57 -4.61
N GLU A 43 20.97 -18.61 -5.04
CA GLU A 43 21.46 -20.00 -5.21
C GLU A 43 21.63 -20.72 -3.87
N GLU A 44 20.67 -21.56 -3.50
CA GLU A 44 20.84 -22.93 -2.96
C GLU A 44 19.49 -23.66 -3.02
#